data_AF-A0AA40EKF0-F1
#
_entry.id   AF-A0AA40EKF0-F1
#
_cell.length_a   1.000
_cell.length_b   1.000
_cell.length_c   1.000
_cell.angle_alpha   90.00
_cell.angle_beta   90.00
_cell.angle_gamma   90.00
#
_symmetry.space_group_name_H-M   'P 1'
#
loop_
_entity.id
_entity.type
_entity.pdbx_description
1 polymer ?
#
loop_
_entity_poly.entity_id
_entity_poly.type
_entity_poly.pdbx_seq_one_letter_code
_entity_poly.pdbx_strand_id
1 'polypeptide(L)'
;MGQFDWFSKIGATPEAVAVLNDQPILFTILLVVLVALILQIVLIWYIHKATMKPEQMVKKVKAAKPVKERKNGKPPAMRVPRHFAVLVDAHAGS
;
A
#
# COMPACT_ATOMS: atom_id res chain seq x y z
N MET A 1 33.45 -30.45 -17.59
CA MET A 1 32.96 -29.47 -16.61
C MET A 1 31.73 -28.83 -17.22
N GLY A 2 30.58 -28.98 -16.59
CA GLY A 2 29.31 -28.43 -17.09
C GLY A 2 29.32 -26.91 -16.98
N GLN A 3 28.67 -26.24 -17.93
CA GLN A 3 28.56 -24.78 -17.96
C GLN A 3 27.92 -24.23 -16.67
N PHE A 4 27.10 -25.04 -16.00
CA PHE A 4 26.40 -24.70 -14.78
C PHE A 4 27.00 -25.29 -13.50
N ASP A 5 28.20 -25.91 -13.51
CA ASP A 5 28.81 -26.50 -12.29
C ASP A 5 29.08 -25.48 -11.17
N TRP A 6 29.16 -24.19 -11.50
CA TRP A 6 29.28 -23.12 -10.52
C TRP A 6 27.96 -22.84 -9.78
N PHE A 7 26.80 -23.27 -10.30
CA PHE A 7 25.51 -23.18 -9.60
C PHE A 7 25.54 -23.99 -8.28
N SER A 8 26.33 -25.07 -8.22
CA SER A 8 26.56 -25.81 -6.98
C SER A 8 27.21 -24.95 -5.90
N LYS A 9 27.98 -23.91 -6.26
CA LYS A 9 28.64 -23.00 -5.30
C LYS A 9 27.69 -21.96 -4.70
N ILE A 10 26.58 -21.68 -5.38
CA ILE A 10 25.52 -20.77 -4.91
C ILE A 10 24.36 -21.53 -4.24
N GLY A 11 24.51 -22.85 -4.04
CA GLY A 11 23.56 -23.69 -3.31
C GLY A 11 22.55 -24.43 -4.17
N ALA A 12 22.75 -24.54 -5.49
CA ALA A 12 21.89 -25.38 -6.32
C ALA A 12 22.12 -26.87 -6.02
N THR A 13 21.04 -27.65 -6.02
CA THR A 13 21.14 -29.10 -5.86
C THR A 13 21.86 -29.72 -7.07
N PRO A 14 22.61 -30.83 -6.88
CA PRO A 14 23.32 -31.49 -7.98
C PRO A 14 22.38 -31.91 -9.13
N GLU A 15 21.15 -32.30 -8.79
CA GLU A 15 20.10 -32.65 -9.74
C GLU A 15 19.66 -31.44 -10.57
N ALA A 16 19.49 -30.27 -9.93
CA ALA A 16 19.17 -29.04 -10.64
C ALA A 16 20.29 -28.65 -11.61
N VAL A 17 21.55 -28.81 -11.19
CA VAL A 17 22.72 -28.52 -12.05
C VAL A 17 22.82 -29.48 -13.23
N ALA A 18 22.52 -30.77 -13.03
CA ALA A 18 22.46 -31.76 -14.11
C ALA A 18 21.35 -31.43 -15.12
N VAL A 19 20.13 -31.13 -14.65
CA VAL A 19 19.00 -30.75 -15.51
C VAL A 19 19.29 -29.45 -16.27
N LEU A 20 19.93 -28.48 -15.63
CA LEU A 20 20.35 -27.23 -16.29
C LEU A 20 21.40 -27.47 -17.37
N ASN A 21 22.35 -28.39 -17.14
CA ASN A 21 23.35 -28.77 -18.14
C ASN A 21 22.75 -29.58 -19.30
N ASP A 22 21.78 -30.47 -19.03
CA ASP A 22 21.11 -31.28 -20.05
C ASP A 22 20.16 -30.44 -20.92
N GLN A 23 19.53 -29.41 -20.34
CA GLN A 23 18.53 -28.58 -21.00
C GLN A 23 18.81 -27.09 -20.79
N PRO A 24 19.79 -26.51 -21.51
CA PRO A 24 20.17 -25.10 -21.36
C PRO A 24 19.02 -24.13 -21.67
N ILE A 25 18.01 -24.56 -22.43
CA ILE A 25 16.82 -23.75 -22.72
C ILE A 25 15.93 -23.57 -21.48
N LEU A 26 15.92 -24.54 -20.57
CA LEU A 26 15.13 -24.50 -19.33
C LEU A 26 15.59 -23.35 -18.43
N PHE A 27 16.90 -23.13 -18.36
CA PHE A 27 17.50 -22.00 -17.65
C PHE A 27 17.06 -20.65 -18.23
N THR A 28 17.04 -20.55 -19.55
CA THR A 28 16.66 -19.33 -20.26
C THR A 28 15.19 -18.99 -20.01
N ILE A 29 14.30 -19.99 -20.05
CA ILE A 29 12.89 -19.81 -19.74
C ILE A 29 12.70 -19.34 -18.30
N LEU A 30 13.41 -19.93 -17.33
CA LEU A 30 13.34 -19.50 -15.94
C LEU A 30 13.73 -18.02 -15.76
N LEU A 31 14.79 -17.58 -16.43
CA LEU A 31 15.21 -16.17 -16.42
C LEU A 31 14.16 -15.26 -17.08
N VAL A 32 13.61 -15.66 -18.22
CA VAL A 32 12.57 -14.88 -18.92
C VAL A 32 11.33 -14.71 -18.04
N VAL A 33 10.87 -15.78 -17.39
CA VAL A 33 9.73 -15.74 -16.47
C VAL A 33 10.02 -14.83 -15.28
N LEU A 34 11.21 -14.92 -14.67
CA LEU A 34 11.59 -14.07 -13.55
C LEU A 34 11.60 -12.58 -13.93
N VAL A 35 12.16 -12.25 -15.10
CA VAL A 35 12.17 -10.87 -15.63
C VAL A 35 10.76 -10.40 -15.96
N ALA A 36 9.93 -11.25 -16.56
CA ALA A 36 8.53 -10.92 -16.86
C ALA A 36 7.73 -10.63 -15.59
N LEU A 37 7.91 -11.41 -14.52
CA LEU A 37 7.27 -11.17 -13.23
C LEU A 37 7.72 -9.85 -12.61
N ILE A 38 9.02 -9.54 -12.64
CA ILE A 38 9.55 -8.26 -12.14
C ILE A 38 8.94 -7.09 -12.93
N LEU A 39 8.92 -7.18 -14.25
CA LEU A 39 8.31 -6.16 -15.12
C LEU A 39 6.82 -5.98 -14.80
N GLN A 40 6.06 -7.06 -14.60
CA GLN A 40 4.66 -7.00 -14.23
C GLN A 40 4.46 -6.29 -12.88
N ILE A 41 5.25 -6.63 -11.86
CA ILE A 41 5.17 -5.98 -10.54
C ILE A 41 5.45 -4.49 -10.65
N VAL A 42 6.49 -4.10 -11.40
CA VAL A 42 6.86 -2.69 -11.62
C VAL A 42 5.78 -1.94 -12.38
N LEU A 43 5.19 -2.57 -13.41
CA LEU A 43 4.10 -1.98 -14.19
C LEU A 43 2.84 -1.77 -13.33
N ILE A 44 2.47 -2.75 -12.50
CA ILE A 44 1.35 -2.65 -11.57
C ILE A 44 1.63 -1.55 -10.53
N TRP A 45 2.85 -1.45 -10.02
CA TRP A 45 3.24 -0.39 -9.10
C TRP A 45 3.16 1.01 -9.73
N TYR A 46 3.57 1.13 -10.99
CA TYR A 46 3.47 2.37 -11.75
C TYR A 46 2.00 2.79 -11.96
N ILE A 47 1.15 1.85 -12.39
CA ILE A 47 -0.29 2.10 -12.54
C ILE A 47 -0.92 2.41 -11.18
N HIS A 48 -0.55 1.70 -10.13
CA HIS A 48 -1.05 1.94 -8.78
C HIS A 48 -0.71 3.36 -8.30
N LYS A 49 0.53 3.83 -8.52
CA LYS A 49 0.93 5.21 -8.24
C LYS A 49 0.17 6.24 -9.07
N ALA A 50 -0.04 5.98 -10.36
CA ALA A 50 -0.76 6.89 -11.25
C ALA A 50 -2.28 6.96 -10.97
N THR A 51 -2.88 5.85 -10.53
CA THR A 51 -4.33 5.73 -10.29
C THR A 51 -4.75 6.05 -8.85
N MET A 52 -3.82 6.26 -7.91
CA MET A 52 -4.16 6.85 -6.61
C MET A 52 -4.80 8.23 -6.83
N LYS A 53 -6.14 8.24 -6.80
CA LYS A 53 -7.04 9.35 -7.08
C LYS A 53 -6.43 10.71 -6.69
N PRO A 54 -6.13 11.60 -7.65
CA PRO A 54 -5.74 12.98 -7.35
C PRO A 54 -6.78 13.68 -6.44
N GLU A 55 -8.05 13.28 -6.52
CA GLU A 55 -9.13 13.79 -5.66
C GLU A 55 -8.92 13.58 -4.15
N GLN A 56 -8.26 12.49 -3.73
CA GLN A 56 -8.02 12.25 -2.29
C GLN A 56 -6.83 13.05 -1.77
N MET A 57 -5.82 13.29 -2.60
CA MET A 57 -4.71 14.17 -2.25
C MET A 57 -5.17 15.63 -2.19
N VAL A 58 -6.05 16.08 -3.09
CA VAL A 58 -6.64 17.42 -3.02
C VAL A 58 -7.53 17.59 -1.78
N LYS A 59 -8.32 16.57 -1.40
CA LYS A 59 -9.11 16.62 -0.16
C LYS A 59 -8.24 16.61 1.10
N LYS A 60 -7.14 15.84 1.13
CA LYS A 60 -6.19 15.81 2.26
C LYS A 60 -5.36 17.10 2.36
N VAL A 61 -4.94 17.69 1.23
CA VAL A 61 -4.23 18.99 1.20
C VAL A 61 -5.17 20.15 1.56
N LYS A 62 -6.45 20.09 1.18
CA LYS A 62 -7.47 21.06 1.62
C LYS A 62 -7.87 20.87 3.10
N ALA A 63 -7.79 19.66 3.64
CA ALA A 63 -8.02 19.39 5.06
C ALA A 63 -6.81 19.74 5.96
N ALA A 64 -5.60 19.82 5.39
CA ALA A 64 -4.35 20.05 6.13
C ALA A 64 -3.86 21.51 6.16
N LYS A 65 -4.60 22.47 5.58
CA LYS A 65 -4.37 23.92 5.74
C LYS A 65 -5.57 24.55 6.46
N PRO A 66 -5.35 25.44 7.44
CA PRO A 66 -5.20 25.09 8.85
C PRO A 66 -6.47 25.39 9.66
N VAL A 67 -6.86 24.48 10.55
CA VAL A 67 -7.66 24.83 11.74
C VAL A 67 -6.74 25.58 12.71
N LYS A 68 -6.38 26.81 12.35
CA LYS A 68 -5.89 27.82 13.27
C LYS A 68 -7.01 28.84 13.48
N GLU A 69 -8.05 28.39 14.17
CA GLU A 69 -8.93 29.23 15.00
C GLU A 69 -10.07 28.36 15.48
N ARG A 70 -9.94 27.82 16.70
CA ARG A 70 -10.92 28.02 17.78
C ARG A 70 -10.19 27.89 19.11
N LYS A 71 -9.61 29.02 19.54
CA LYS A 71 -9.46 29.32 20.96
C LYS A 71 -10.84 29.11 21.61
N ASN A 72 -10.85 28.39 22.73
CA ASN A 72 -11.97 28.17 23.65
C ASN A 72 -13.18 27.33 23.20
N GLY A 73 -13.45 26.27 23.98
CA GLY A 73 -14.82 25.86 24.29
C GLY A 73 -15.16 24.38 24.08
N LYS A 74 -14.71 23.52 25.02
CA LYS A 74 -15.23 22.19 25.45
C LYS A 74 -15.43 21.07 24.39
N PRO A 75 -15.11 19.80 24.76
CA PRO A 75 -15.07 18.67 23.83
C PRO A 75 -16.43 18.25 23.26
N PRO A 76 -16.46 17.59 22.08
CA PRO A 76 -17.63 17.33 21.25
C PRO A 76 -18.62 16.27 21.79
N ALA A 77 -18.49 15.86 23.06
CA ALA A 77 -19.42 14.95 23.73
C ALA A 77 -20.67 15.65 24.27
N MET A 78 -20.73 17.00 24.21
CA MET A 78 -21.84 17.80 24.74
C MET A 78 -22.58 18.56 23.62
N ARG A 79 -22.93 17.91 22.53
CA ARG A 79 -23.99 18.42 21.63
C ARG A 79 -25.26 17.64 21.89
N VAL A 80 -25.92 17.96 23.00
CA VAL A 80 -27.34 17.60 23.14
C VAL A 80 -28.12 18.24 21.98
N PRO A 81 -29.06 17.52 21.34
CA PRO A 81 -29.89 18.08 20.29
C PRO A 81 -30.51 19.39 20.77
N ARG A 82 -30.59 20.41 19.91
CA ARG A 82 -31.10 21.75 20.29
C ARG A 82 -32.48 21.69 20.97
N HIS A 83 -33.29 20.70 20.60
CA HIS A 83 -34.58 20.42 21.23
C HIS A 83 -34.48 19.97 22.70
N PHE A 84 -33.41 19.26 23.07
CA PHE A 84 -33.20 18.78 24.43
C PHE A 84 -32.64 19.88 25.36
N ALA A 85 -31.82 20.79 24.83
CA ALA A 85 -31.35 21.95 25.60
C ALA A 85 -32.53 22.86 26.02
N VAL A 86 -33.49 23.11 25.12
CA VAL A 86 -34.70 23.89 25.43
C VAL A 86 -35.56 23.20 26.51
N LEU A 87 -35.61 21.86 26.51
CA LEU A 87 -36.37 21.11 27.52
C LEU A 87 -35.75 21.21 28.92
N VAL A 88 -34.42 21.18 28.99
CA VAL A 88 -33.69 21.28 30.26
C VAL A 88 -33.79 22.69 30.85
N ASP A 89 -33.70 23.73 30.00
CA ASP A 89 -33.86 25.12 30.45
C ASP A 89 -35.31 25.43 30.89
N ALA A 90 -36.31 24.80 30.26
CA ALA A 90 -37.72 24.95 30.65
C ALA A 90 -38.05 24.32 32.02
N HIS A 91 -37.27 23.32 32.45
CA HIS A 91 -37.51 22.59 33.70
C HIS A 91 -36.61 23.06 34.86
N ALA A 92 -35.54 23.81 34.56
CA ALA A 92 -34.61 24.38 35.55
C ALA A 92 -35.02 25.80 36.03
N GLY A 93 -36.10 26.35 35.47
CA GLY A 93 -36.61 27.70 35.77
C GLY A 93 -37.87 27.75 36.63
N SER A 94 -38.17 26.72 37.43
CA SER A 94 -39.26 26.73 38.41
C SER A 94 -38.83 26.23 39.78
#